data_AF-A0A942YQL1-F1
#
_entry.id   AF-A0A942YQL1-F1
#
_cell.length_a   1.000
_cell.length_b   1.000
_cell.length_c   1.000
_cell.angle_alpha   90.00
_cell.angle_beta   90.00
_cell.angle_gamma   90.00
#
_symmetry.space_group_name_H-M   'P 1'
#
loop_
_entity.id
_entity.type
_entity.pdbx_description
1 polymer ?
#
loop_
_entity_poly.entity_id
_entity_poly.type
_entity_poly.pdbx_seq_one_letter_code
_entity_poly.pdbx_strand_id
1 'polypeptide(L)'
;MNVNERGSGKIVSKKDHLNFLAAVFCFWFAIYIYAPVFGVYLQSLGFSYSAIGIILGSYGITQIMLRFPLGILSDFLHKSRKKLLFSGFITVFISSIIFIFFDSFYMVLVARLLAGVTAAMWVMATILYAHYFHASQSAKAMGTLQFITVATQLCAMAICGYLVHLFGWHFPFWIGAVASILGAYCAWNIKDVTAEKSVVSTRIITHLNETIRLPQLKMLTFLSLIAHAILFITIFGFSPIAAKALNVQEKSLIWLNLAFFIPHALASLSLVFYEPERRYHKSGLAVCFIVTAFFIMLIPFASSLVSLSLYHIGIGLALGFIFPILLSEVVRISPTHLKMSAMGFFQSFYAIGIFLGPLVAGTVAQSFGLDQVFYLTAILSFSSAFVVIFLYKGAGKIQIKDKQHVDQVNHSLQRIAVKK
;
A
#
# COMPACT_ATOMS: atom_id res chain seq x y z
N MET A 1 -22.99 20.37 12.35
CA MET A 1 -23.25 18.97 12.70
C MET A 1 -22.07 18.39 13.47
N ASN A 2 -22.17 18.39 14.80
CA ASN A 2 -21.30 17.63 15.69
C ASN A 2 -21.84 16.20 15.71
N VAL A 3 -21.06 15.22 15.24
CA VAL A 3 -21.48 13.82 15.28
C VAL A 3 -21.18 13.31 16.68
N ASN A 4 -22.24 12.95 17.40
CA ASN A 4 -22.18 12.54 18.79
C ASN A 4 -21.86 11.04 18.83
N GLU A 5 -20.57 10.68 18.89
CA GLU A 5 -20.12 9.29 18.93
C GLU A 5 -19.65 8.91 20.34
N ARG A 6 -20.41 8.06 21.05
CA ARG A 6 -20.14 7.69 22.47
C ARG A 6 -19.18 6.51 22.62
N GLY A 7 -18.41 6.54 23.71
CA GLY A 7 -17.77 5.35 24.32
C GLY A 7 -16.65 5.64 25.33
N SER A 8 -15.97 6.78 25.22
CA SER A 8 -15.10 7.32 26.27
C SER A 8 -15.45 8.79 26.43
N GLY A 9 -15.35 9.38 27.63
CA GLY A 9 -15.81 10.76 27.93
C GLY A 9 -15.09 11.91 27.19
N LYS A 10 -14.56 11.69 25.98
CA LYS A 10 -13.88 12.67 25.15
C LYS A 10 -14.54 12.74 23.78
N ILE A 11 -15.43 13.71 23.57
CA ILE A 11 -16.05 14.02 22.28
C ILE A 11 -14.95 14.31 21.25
N VAL A 12 -14.87 13.53 20.17
CA VAL A 12 -13.93 13.80 19.05
C VAL A 12 -14.46 14.99 18.25
N SER A 13 -13.67 16.05 18.17
CA SER A 13 -14.04 17.27 17.45
C SER A 13 -13.60 17.21 15.98
N LYS A 14 -14.17 18.07 15.13
CA LYS A 14 -13.68 18.25 13.75
C LYS A 14 -12.19 18.61 13.69
N LYS A 15 -11.70 19.38 14.67
CA LYS A 15 -10.29 19.75 14.80
C LYS A 15 -9.40 18.52 15.04
N ASP A 16 -9.88 17.56 15.84
CA ASP A 16 -9.16 16.32 16.10
C ASP A 16 -9.02 15.49 14.81
N HIS A 17 -10.08 15.37 14.02
CA HIS A 17 -10.01 14.72 12.70
C HIS A 17 -9.03 15.45 11.76
N LEU A 18 -9.11 16.78 11.67
CA LEU A 18 -8.25 17.56 10.79
C LEU A 18 -6.76 17.40 11.16
N ASN A 19 -6.43 17.46 12.45
CA ASN A 19 -5.07 17.24 12.94
C ASN A 19 -4.55 15.84 12.60
N PHE A 20 -5.39 14.81 12.76
CA PHE A 20 -5.01 13.45 12.41
C PHE A 20 -4.75 13.32 10.91
N LEU A 21 -5.67 13.83 10.07
CA LEU A 21 -5.53 13.76 8.62
C LEU A 21 -4.33 14.58 8.13
N ALA A 22 -4.00 15.70 8.78
CA ALA A 22 -2.79 16.47 8.51
C ALA A 22 -1.51 15.66 8.84
N ALA A 23 -1.50 14.90 9.95
CA ALA A 23 -0.41 13.99 10.26
C ALA A 23 -0.27 12.90 9.17
N VAL A 24 -1.39 12.30 8.73
CA VAL A 24 -1.40 11.30 7.65
C VAL A 24 -0.89 11.89 6.33
N PHE A 25 -1.28 13.12 6.00
CA PHE A 25 -0.76 13.84 4.85
C PHE A 25 0.76 13.99 4.96
N CYS A 26 1.26 14.54 6.07
CA CYS A 26 2.70 14.74 6.25
C CYS A 26 3.49 13.43 6.19
N PHE A 27 2.92 12.34 6.75
CA PHE A 27 3.52 11.01 6.76
C PHE A 27 3.77 10.47 5.35
N TRP A 28 2.73 10.46 4.50
CA TRP A 28 2.86 9.94 3.14
C TRP A 28 3.62 10.89 2.23
N PHE A 29 3.47 12.20 2.44
CA PHE A 29 4.20 13.21 1.68
C PHE A 29 5.70 13.07 1.87
N ALA A 30 6.17 12.94 3.12
CA ALA A 30 7.60 12.78 3.44
C ALA A 30 8.23 11.53 2.81
N ILE A 31 7.48 10.42 2.69
CA ILE A 31 8.00 9.15 2.13
C ILE A 31 7.95 9.13 0.59
N TYR A 32 7.00 9.84 -0.04
CA TYR A 32 6.74 9.75 -1.48
C TYR A 32 7.21 10.95 -2.31
N ILE A 33 7.59 12.06 -1.68
CA ILE A 33 8.04 13.28 -2.37
C ILE A 33 9.25 13.06 -3.28
N TYR A 34 10.07 12.04 -3.05
CA TYR A 34 11.22 11.70 -3.90
C TYR A 34 11.00 10.43 -4.75
N ALA A 35 9.92 9.68 -4.51
CA ALA A 35 9.73 8.34 -5.08
C ALA A 35 9.84 8.26 -6.62
N PRO A 36 9.27 9.19 -7.41
CA PRO A 36 9.28 9.05 -8.87
C PRO A 36 10.65 9.18 -9.51
N VAL A 37 11.53 9.94 -8.88
CA VAL A 37 12.86 10.26 -9.41
C VAL A 37 13.94 9.46 -8.70
N PHE A 38 13.59 8.66 -7.68
CA PHE A 38 14.55 8.04 -6.78
C PHE A 38 15.47 7.06 -7.50
N GLY A 39 14.95 6.17 -8.35
CA GLY A 39 15.78 5.26 -9.14
C GLY A 39 16.76 6.01 -10.06
N VAL A 40 16.28 7.10 -10.66
CA VAL A 40 17.09 7.98 -11.51
C VAL A 40 18.16 8.74 -10.71
N TYR A 41 17.83 9.20 -9.51
CA TYR A 41 18.75 9.84 -8.57
C TYR A 41 19.89 8.87 -8.19
N LEU A 42 19.55 7.65 -7.78
CA LEU A 42 20.55 6.63 -7.43
C LEU A 42 21.47 6.29 -8.62
N GLN A 43 20.93 6.24 -9.83
CA GLN A 43 21.72 6.08 -11.04
C GLN A 43 22.65 7.29 -11.29
N SER A 44 22.19 8.52 -10.99
CA SER A 44 23.00 9.73 -11.12
C SER A 44 24.18 9.79 -10.13
N LEU A 45 24.07 9.10 -8.98
CA LEU A 45 25.17 8.89 -8.04
C LEU A 45 26.20 7.84 -8.52
N GLY A 46 25.97 7.22 -9.68
CA GLY A 46 26.84 6.20 -10.25
C GLY A 46 26.62 4.79 -9.68
N PHE A 47 25.52 4.55 -8.96
CA PHE A 47 25.22 3.21 -8.46
C PHE A 47 24.86 2.23 -9.58
N SER A 48 25.35 1.00 -9.43
CA SER A 48 25.02 -0.11 -10.30
C SER A 48 23.53 -0.46 -10.20
N TYR A 49 22.95 -1.10 -11.23
CA TYR A 49 21.53 -1.47 -11.18
C TYR A 49 21.21 -2.44 -10.04
N SER A 50 22.16 -3.31 -9.69
CA SER A 50 22.04 -4.20 -8.53
C SER A 50 21.96 -3.40 -7.22
N ALA A 51 22.84 -2.40 -7.04
CA ALA A 51 22.80 -1.52 -5.88
C ALA A 51 21.49 -0.72 -5.79
N ILE A 52 21.01 -0.19 -6.91
CA ILE A 52 19.70 0.49 -7.01
C ILE A 52 18.58 -0.47 -6.56
N GLY A 53 18.57 -1.70 -7.07
CA GLY A 53 17.60 -2.72 -6.69
C GLY A 53 17.61 -3.05 -5.19
N ILE A 54 18.80 -3.21 -4.61
CA ILE A 54 18.97 -3.44 -3.16
C ILE A 54 18.43 -2.26 -2.34
N ILE A 55 18.79 -1.02 -2.72
CA ILE A 55 18.33 0.18 -2.02
C ILE A 55 16.80 0.28 -2.10
N LEU A 56 16.23 0.21 -3.31
CA LEU A 56 14.78 0.27 -3.53
C LEU A 56 14.03 -0.80 -2.73
N GLY A 57 14.53 -2.03 -2.75
CA GLY A 57 13.94 -3.17 -2.04
C GLY A 57 14.08 -3.09 -0.52
N SER A 58 15.17 -2.51 0.01
CA SER A 58 15.45 -2.48 1.46
C SER A 58 14.32 -1.87 2.29
N TYR A 59 13.57 -0.94 1.72
CA TYR A 59 12.33 -0.37 2.26
C TYR A 59 11.28 -1.42 2.67
N GLY A 60 11.21 -2.55 1.95
CA GLY A 60 10.33 -3.67 2.25
C GLY A 60 10.83 -4.54 3.42
N ILE A 61 12.15 -4.67 3.62
CA ILE A 61 12.74 -5.52 4.68
C ILE A 61 12.23 -5.09 6.06
N THR A 62 12.38 -3.81 6.38
CA THR A 62 11.94 -3.26 7.67
C THR A 62 10.43 -3.34 7.84
N GLN A 63 9.67 -3.26 6.74
CA GLN A 63 8.22 -3.45 6.81
C GLN A 63 7.85 -4.89 7.15
N ILE A 64 8.51 -5.88 6.56
CA ILE A 64 8.28 -7.29 6.89
C ILE A 64 8.62 -7.52 8.37
N MET A 65 9.80 -7.05 8.79
CA MET A 65 10.29 -7.25 10.16
C MET A 65 9.43 -6.55 11.21
N LEU A 66 8.86 -5.37 10.91
CA LEU A 66 8.16 -4.56 11.91
C LEU A 66 6.64 -4.60 11.78
N ARG A 67 6.04 -4.64 10.60
CA ARG A 67 4.56 -4.55 10.46
C ARG A 67 3.85 -5.71 11.11
N PHE A 68 4.39 -6.93 10.95
CA PHE A 68 3.78 -8.11 11.54
C PHE A 68 3.84 -8.07 13.08
N PRO A 69 5.00 -7.87 13.73
CA PRO A 69 5.04 -7.69 15.17
C PRO A 69 4.22 -6.51 15.65
N LEU A 70 4.33 -5.33 15.02
CA LEU A 70 3.60 -4.14 15.45
C LEU A 70 2.08 -4.32 15.35
N GLY A 71 1.58 -5.06 14.36
CA GLY A 71 0.16 -5.36 14.23
C GLY A 71 -0.37 -6.32 15.29
N ILE A 72 0.46 -7.25 15.78
CA ILE A 72 0.10 -8.17 16.86
C ILE A 72 0.26 -7.50 18.22
N LEU A 73 1.40 -6.83 18.42
CA LEU A 73 1.72 -6.16 19.66
C LEU A 73 0.91 -4.88 19.86
N SER A 74 0.20 -4.37 18.85
CA SER A 74 -0.61 -3.16 18.99
C SER A 74 -1.61 -3.24 20.13
N ASP A 75 -2.12 -4.43 20.43
CA ASP A 75 -3.10 -4.67 21.48
C ASP A 75 -2.49 -4.55 22.87
N PHE A 76 -1.23 -4.97 23.04
CA PHE A 76 -0.45 -4.79 24.26
C PHE A 76 0.13 -3.39 24.37
N LEU A 77 0.48 -2.78 23.24
CA LEU A 77 1.09 -1.46 23.12
C LEU A 77 0.08 -0.31 23.03
N HIS A 78 -1.14 -0.49 23.54
CA HIS A 78 -2.24 0.49 23.44
C HIS A 78 -1.83 1.91 23.88
N LYS A 79 -1.06 2.06 24.98
CA LYS A 79 -0.54 3.36 25.46
C LYS A 79 0.60 3.95 24.62
N SER A 80 1.20 3.13 23.76
CA SER A 80 2.38 3.48 22.97
C SER A 80 2.06 3.72 21.50
N ARG A 81 0.84 3.43 21.01
CA ARG A 81 0.46 3.58 19.59
C ARG A 81 0.76 4.99 19.06
N LYS A 82 0.37 6.03 19.81
CA LYS A 82 0.68 7.42 19.46
C LYS A 82 2.19 7.70 19.44
N LYS A 83 2.94 7.18 20.42
CA LYS A 83 4.40 7.34 20.50
C LYS A 83 5.12 6.64 19.35
N LEU A 84 4.63 5.46 18.94
CA LEU A 84 5.16 4.72 17.80
C LEU A 84 4.92 5.48 16.49
N LEU A 85 3.71 6.01 16.28
CA LEU A 85 3.43 6.87 15.13
C LEU A 85 4.35 8.11 15.13
N PHE A 86 4.51 8.77 16.28
CA PHE A 86 5.43 9.90 16.43
C PHE A 86 6.89 9.53 16.13
N SER A 87 7.36 8.37 16.61
CA SER A 87 8.71 7.89 16.29
C SER A 87 8.91 7.67 14.79
N GLY A 88 7.86 7.27 14.06
CA GLY A 88 7.89 7.17 12.61
C GLY A 88 8.33 8.48 11.95
N PHE A 89 7.81 9.64 12.42
CA PHE A 89 8.22 10.95 11.91
C PHE A 89 9.67 11.29 12.22
N ILE A 90 10.16 10.95 13.41
CA ILE A 90 11.58 11.11 13.75
C ILE A 90 12.45 10.28 12.80
N THR A 91 12.05 9.03 12.55
CA THR A 91 12.83 8.12 11.70
C THR A 91 12.88 8.58 10.25
N VAL A 92 11.78 9.10 9.68
CA VAL A 92 11.79 9.65 8.30
C VAL A 92 12.49 11.02 8.23
N PHE A 93 12.47 11.81 9.30
CA PHE A 93 13.28 13.03 9.39
C PHE A 93 14.77 12.67 9.29
N ILE A 94 15.26 11.74 10.12
CA ILE A 94 16.65 11.27 10.07
C ILE A 94 16.98 10.68 8.70
N SER A 95 16.09 9.85 8.14
CA SER A 95 16.22 9.32 6.76
C SER A 95 16.44 10.44 5.73
N SER A 96 15.61 11.48 5.79
CA SER A 96 15.69 12.63 4.88
C SER A 96 16.99 13.40 5.03
N ILE A 97 17.44 13.63 6.27
CA ILE A 97 18.74 14.27 6.55
C ILE A 97 19.89 13.44 5.98
N ILE A 98 19.86 12.11 6.11
CA ILE A 98 20.91 11.26 5.55
C ILE A 98 20.93 11.37 4.02
N PHE A 99 19.78 11.36 3.33
CA PHE A 99 19.73 11.56 1.88
C PHE A 99 20.25 12.93 1.41
N ILE A 100 20.23 13.95 2.27
CA ILE A 100 20.71 15.31 1.92
C ILE A 100 22.23 15.40 1.97
N PHE A 101 22.86 14.73 2.94
CA PHE A 101 24.28 14.92 3.26
C PHE A 101 25.18 13.76 2.83
N PHE A 102 24.61 12.62 2.44
CA PHE A 102 25.38 11.42 2.15
C PHE A 102 24.95 10.73 0.86
N ASP A 103 25.93 10.55 -0.03
CA ASP A 103 25.77 9.87 -1.32
C ASP A 103 26.36 8.45 -1.32
N SER A 104 26.92 8.01 -0.20
CA SER A 104 27.51 6.67 -0.07
C SER A 104 26.44 5.59 -0.03
N PHE A 105 26.68 4.46 -0.72
CA PHE A 105 25.77 3.31 -0.76
C PHE A 105 25.25 2.91 0.62
N TYR A 106 26.14 2.80 1.61
CA TYR A 106 25.77 2.38 2.96
C TYR A 106 24.84 3.40 3.64
N MET A 107 25.12 4.70 3.49
CA MET A 107 24.30 5.74 4.10
C MET A 107 22.93 5.86 3.43
N VAL A 108 22.89 5.78 2.11
CA VAL A 108 21.63 5.75 1.33
C VAL A 108 20.80 4.51 1.69
N LEU A 109 21.44 3.35 1.88
CA LEU A 109 20.78 2.13 2.34
C LEU A 109 20.21 2.29 3.75
N VAL A 110 20.98 2.85 4.70
CA VAL A 110 20.51 3.15 6.06
C VAL A 110 19.34 4.11 6.03
N ALA A 111 19.42 5.20 5.26
CA ALA A 111 18.32 6.14 5.07
C ALA A 111 17.06 5.42 4.58
N ARG A 112 17.20 4.49 3.64
CA ARG A 112 16.06 3.77 3.06
C ARG A 112 15.43 2.75 4.02
N LEU A 113 16.25 2.06 4.82
CA LEU A 113 15.77 1.21 5.92
C LEU A 113 14.98 2.04 6.95
N LEU A 114 15.50 3.22 7.34
CA LEU A 114 14.80 4.14 8.25
C LEU A 114 13.43 4.57 7.67
N ALA A 115 13.36 4.93 6.38
CA ALA A 115 12.08 5.24 5.74
C ALA A 115 11.09 4.05 5.79
N GLY A 116 11.60 2.82 5.69
CA GLY A 116 10.77 1.62 5.81
C GLY A 116 10.30 1.33 7.24
N VAL A 117 11.05 1.75 8.27
CA VAL A 117 10.57 1.77 9.67
C VAL A 117 9.38 2.72 9.80
N THR A 118 9.48 3.93 9.24
CA THR A 118 8.37 4.88 9.22
C THR A 118 7.15 4.27 8.55
N ALA A 119 7.31 3.68 7.35
CA ALA A 119 6.23 3.02 6.63
C ALA A 119 5.55 1.91 7.44
N ALA A 120 6.30 1.18 8.27
CA ALA A 120 5.72 0.16 9.14
C ALA A 120 4.81 0.75 10.24
N MET A 121 5.09 1.98 10.69
CA MET A 121 4.26 2.68 11.69
C MET A 121 2.87 3.08 11.15
N TRP A 122 2.63 2.95 9.84
CA TRP A 122 1.31 3.13 9.25
C TRP A 122 0.22 2.29 9.93
N VAL A 123 0.58 1.09 10.39
CA VAL A 123 -0.33 0.21 11.15
C VAL A 123 -0.93 0.95 12.36
N MET A 124 -0.12 1.73 13.09
CA MET A 124 -0.59 2.51 14.24
C MET A 124 -1.56 3.62 13.83
N ALA A 125 -1.31 4.30 12.71
CA ALA A 125 -2.19 5.34 12.20
C ALA A 125 -3.59 4.79 11.87
N THR A 126 -3.65 3.63 11.20
CA THR A 126 -4.93 2.99 10.86
C THR A 126 -5.75 2.62 12.10
N ILE A 127 -5.09 2.07 13.12
CA ILE A 127 -5.74 1.67 14.37
C ILE A 127 -6.23 2.89 15.16
N LEU A 128 -5.38 3.92 15.32
CA LEU A 128 -5.74 5.12 16.07
C LEU A 128 -6.92 5.87 15.44
N TYR A 129 -6.94 5.99 14.11
CA TYR A 129 -8.02 6.68 13.43
C TYR A 129 -9.32 5.87 13.45
N ALA A 130 -9.25 4.53 13.40
CA ALA A 130 -10.43 3.69 13.50
C ALA A 130 -11.21 3.93 14.81
N HIS A 131 -10.51 4.28 15.90
CA HIS A 131 -11.14 4.60 17.18
C HIS A 131 -11.87 5.96 17.20
N TYR A 132 -11.69 6.82 16.19
CA TYR A 132 -12.43 8.07 16.09
C TYR A 132 -13.85 7.85 15.55
N PHE A 133 -14.13 6.64 15.10
CA PHE A 133 -15.39 6.24 14.49
C PHE A 133 -16.02 5.10 15.28
N HIS A 134 -17.34 5.03 15.27
CA HIS A 134 -18.06 3.83 15.68
C HIS A 134 -17.65 2.60 14.87
N ALA A 135 -17.70 1.41 15.49
CA ALA A 135 -17.36 0.14 14.83
C ALA A 135 -18.17 -0.10 13.53
N SER A 136 -19.42 0.36 13.47
CA SER A 136 -20.26 0.30 12.26
C SER A 136 -19.76 1.21 11.12
N GLN A 137 -18.98 2.24 11.44
CA GLN A 137 -18.42 3.21 10.50
C GLN A 137 -16.94 2.92 10.16
N SER A 138 -16.42 1.73 10.50
CA SER A 138 -15.03 1.35 10.21
C SER A 138 -14.68 1.50 8.72
N ALA A 139 -15.60 1.14 7.82
CA ALA A 139 -15.43 1.32 6.38
C ALA A 139 -15.23 2.80 5.99
N LYS A 140 -15.99 3.72 6.61
CA LYS A 140 -15.86 5.17 6.39
C LYS A 140 -14.52 5.69 6.90
N ALA A 141 -14.08 5.23 8.08
CA ALA A 141 -12.78 5.58 8.64
C ALA A 141 -11.64 5.16 7.71
N MET A 142 -11.65 3.89 7.27
CA MET A 142 -10.64 3.35 6.38
C MET A 142 -10.67 3.99 4.99
N GLY A 143 -11.86 4.23 4.43
CA GLY A 143 -12.02 4.93 3.16
C GLY A 143 -11.47 6.35 3.21
N THR A 144 -11.71 7.07 4.30
CA THR A 144 -11.17 8.44 4.50
C THR A 144 -9.64 8.43 4.56
N LEU A 145 -9.05 7.52 5.35
CA LEU A 145 -7.58 7.38 5.40
C LEU A 145 -7.00 7.04 4.04
N GLN A 146 -7.63 6.12 3.31
CA GLN A 146 -7.13 5.67 2.01
C GLN A 146 -7.20 6.80 0.98
N PHE A 147 -8.29 7.57 0.97
CA PHE A 147 -8.42 8.73 0.09
C PHE A 147 -7.31 9.75 0.35
N ILE A 148 -7.08 10.14 1.61
CA ILE A 148 -6.01 11.08 1.97
C ILE A 148 -4.64 10.50 1.60
N THR A 149 -4.40 9.23 1.87
CA THR A 149 -3.14 8.54 1.52
C THR A 149 -2.83 8.66 0.02
N VAL A 150 -3.77 8.28 -0.84
CA VAL A 150 -3.58 8.28 -2.30
C VAL A 150 -3.48 9.71 -2.83
N ALA A 151 -4.32 10.63 -2.35
CA ALA A 151 -4.28 12.03 -2.76
C ALA A 151 -2.93 12.68 -2.42
N THR A 152 -2.42 12.43 -1.20
CA THR A 152 -1.11 12.92 -0.77
C THR A 152 0.02 12.35 -1.62
N GLN A 153 0.04 11.03 -1.87
CA GLN A 153 1.06 10.40 -2.70
C GLN A 153 1.08 11.00 -4.10
N LEU A 154 -0.10 11.19 -4.71
CA LEU A 154 -0.22 11.83 -6.02
C LEU A 154 0.33 13.26 -5.99
N CYS A 155 -0.06 14.08 -5.01
CA CYS A 155 0.43 15.45 -4.87
C CYS A 155 1.95 15.51 -4.73
N ALA A 156 2.52 14.66 -3.86
CA ALA A 156 3.97 14.59 -3.62
C ALA A 156 4.73 14.19 -4.90
N MET A 157 4.26 13.15 -5.57
CA MET A 157 4.89 12.61 -6.77
C MET A 157 4.74 13.54 -7.98
N ALA A 158 3.63 14.29 -8.08
CA ALA A 158 3.38 15.22 -9.17
C ALA A 158 4.39 16.37 -9.18
N ILE A 159 4.69 16.95 -8.02
CA ILE A 159 5.60 18.10 -7.94
C ILE A 159 7.08 17.70 -7.97
N CYS A 160 7.42 16.45 -7.61
CA CYS A 160 8.78 15.96 -7.43
C CYS A 160 9.73 16.29 -8.60
N GLY A 161 9.36 15.92 -9.83
CA GLY A 161 10.22 16.11 -11.01
C GLY A 161 10.53 17.57 -11.29
N TYR A 162 9.55 18.46 -11.09
CA TYR A 162 9.72 19.90 -11.25
C TYR A 162 10.64 20.49 -10.18
N LEU A 163 10.48 20.03 -8.93
CA LEU A 163 11.34 20.44 -7.82
C LEU A 163 12.81 20.06 -8.04
N VAL A 164 13.07 18.85 -8.54
CA VAL A 164 14.43 18.43 -8.89
C VAL A 164 14.99 19.27 -10.03
N HIS A 165 14.20 19.56 -11.05
CA HIS A 165 14.65 20.37 -12.18
C HIS A 165 15.04 21.80 -11.77
N LEU A 166 14.30 22.42 -10.84
CA LEU A 166 14.57 23.79 -10.40
C LEU A 166 15.64 23.92 -9.31
N PHE A 167 15.63 23.01 -8.33
CA PHE A 167 16.39 23.16 -7.09
C PHE A 167 17.41 22.03 -6.86
N GLY A 168 17.49 21.06 -7.78
CA GLY A 168 18.41 19.92 -7.70
C GLY A 168 17.89 18.72 -6.90
N TRP A 169 18.67 17.64 -6.92
CA TRP A 169 18.30 16.33 -6.39
C TRP A 169 17.98 16.31 -4.90
N HIS A 170 18.61 17.19 -4.11
CA HIS A 170 18.47 17.16 -2.65
C HIS A 170 17.19 17.86 -2.15
N PHE A 171 16.56 18.68 -2.99
CA PHE A 171 15.43 19.51 -2.58
C PHE A 171 14.19 18.72 -2.15
N PRO A 172 13.77 17.64 -2.83
CA PRO A 172 12.71 16.77 -2.34
C PRO A 172 12.95 16.21 -0.93
N PHE A 173 14.20 15.91 -0.58
CA PHE A 173 14.55 15.40 0.76
C PHE A 173 14.43 16.49 1.83
N TRP A 174 14.78 17.74 1.52
CA TRP A 174 14.53 18.88 2.41
C TRP A 174 13.05 19.08 2.69
N ILE A 175 12.22 19.02 1.64
CA ILE A 175 10.77 19.08 1.79
C ILE A 175 10.26 17.91 2.64
N GLY A 176 10.79 16.70 2.43
CA GLY A 176 10.48 15.53 3.25
C GLY A 176 10.83 15.74 4.72
N ALA A 177 11.99 16.35 5.03
CA ALA A 177 12.39 16.68 6.39
C ALA A 177 11.45 17.69 7.05
N VAL A 178 11.06 18.77 6.34
CA VAL A 178 10.09 19.75 6.83
C VAL A 178 8.72 19.11 7.07
N ALA A 179 8.23 18.32 6.12
CA ALA A 179 6.98 17.57 6.26
C ALA A 179 7.03 16.63 7.46
N SER A 180 8.18 16.02 7.75
CA SER A 180 8.36 15.15 8.92
C SER A 180 8.24 15.91 10.23
N ILE A 181 8.78 17.12 10.33
CA ILE A 181 8.63 17.99 11.52
C ILE A 181 7.18 18.42 11.72
N LEU A 182 6.52 18.89 10.65
CA LEU A 182 5.11 19.28 10.70
C LEU A 182 4.22 18.09 11.07
N GLY A 183 4.50 16.92 10.50
CA GLY A 183 3.82 15.68 10.80
C GLY A 183 4.03 15.23 12.25
N ALA A 184 5.24 15.35 12.79
CA ALA A 184 5.52 15.10 14.20
C ALA A 184 4.71 16.02 15.12
N TYR A 185 4.62 17.31 14.78
CA TYR A 185 3.79 18.27 15.52
C TYR A 185 2.29 17.89 15.47
N CYS A 186 1.76 17.55 14.28
CA CYS A 186 0.38 17.08 14.15
C CYS A 186 0.15 15.78 14.93
N ALA A 187 1.09 14.83 14.86
CA ALA A 187 1.02 13.55 15.56
C ALA A 187 1.07 13.72 17.09
N TRP A 188 1.87 14.66 17.58
CA TRP A 188 1.90 15.03 18.99
C TRP A 188 0.55 15.55 19.48
N ASN A 189 -0.20 16.23 18.61
CA ASN A 189 -1.53 16.77 18.90
C ASN A 189 -2.67 15.77 18.63
N ILE A 190 -2.38 14.52 18.23
CA ILE A 190 -3.41 13.48 18.10
C ILE A 190 -4.05 13.22 19.46
N LYS A 191 -5.38 13.28 19.48
CA LYS A 191 -6.19 12.94 20.63
C LYS A 191 -6.24 11.42 20.76
N ASP A 192 -5.73 10.89 21.87
CA ASP A 192 -5.78 9.46 22.14
C ASP A 192 -7.17 9.10 22.70
N VAL A 193 -7.97 8.48 21.83
CA VAL A 193 -9.26 7.88 22.16
C VAL A 193 -9.01 6.39 22.34
N THR A 194 -8.39 6.05 23.47
CA THR A 194 -8.15 4.65 23.82
C THR A 194 -9.49 4.05 24.22
N ALA A 195 -9.98 3.05 23.50
CA ALA A 195 -11.13 2.26 23.94
C ALA A 195 -10.79 1.56 25.27
N GLU A 196 -11.78 1.42 26.16
CA GLU A 196 -11.65 0.61 27.37
C GLU A 196 -11.15 -0.79 27.03
N LYS A 197 -10.40 -1.38 27.98
CA LYS A 197 -9.76 -2.70 27.88
C LYS A 197 -10.65 -3.70 27.13
N SER A 198 -10.36 -3.96 25.87
CA SER A 198 -10.77 -5.24 25.28
C SER A 198 -9.97 -6.29 26.04
N VAL A 199 -10.64 -7.07 26.87
CA VAL A 199 -10.06 -8.29 27.47
C VAL A 199 -9.69 -9.19 26.29
N VAL A 200 -8.43 -9.12 25.84
CA VAL A 200 -7.91 -10.07 24.85
C VAL A 200 -7.72 -11.38 25.60
N SER A 201 -8.78 -12.18 25.60
CA SER A 201 -8.76 -13.57 26.00
C SER A 201 -8.28 -14.41 24.81
N THR A 202 -7.29 -15.27 25.08
CA THR A 202 -6.72 -16.36 24.27
C THR A 202 -5.59 -16.05 23.26
N ARG A 203 -4.61 -16.96 23.25
CA ARG A 203 -3.22 -16.81 22.80
C ARG A 203 -3.09 -16.32 21.34
N ILE A 204 -2.33 -15.24 21.14
CA ILE A 204 -1.84 -14.73 19.84
C ILE A 204 -1.41 -15.84 18.87
N ILE A 205 -0.72 -16.85 19.39
CA ILE A 205 -0.21 -17.98 18.62
C ILE A 205 -1.35 -18.79 18.00
N THR A 206 -2.47 -18.94 18.71
CA THR A 206 -3.67 -19.64 18.23
C THR A 206 -4.28 -18.88 17.04
N HIS A 207 -4.46 -17.56 17.16
CA HIS A 207 -4.98 -16.73 16.06
C HIS A 207 -4.05 -16.69 14.84
N LEU A 208 -2.73 -16.73 15.05
CA LEU A 208 -1.77 -16.84 13.95
C LEU A 208 -1.89 -18.18 13.22
N ASN A 209 -1.96 -19.28 13.96
CA ASN A 209 -2.10 -20.61 13.39
C ASN A 209 -3.43 -20.75 12.64
N GLU A 210 -4.52 -20.22 13.20
CA GLU A 210 -5.83 -20.16 12.55
C GLU A 210 -5.78 -19.31 11.27
N THR A 211 -5.13 -18.14 11.31
CA THR A 211 -4.98 -17.25 10.14
C THR A 211 -4.22 -17.95 9.01
N ILE A 212 -3.09 -18.60 9.30
CA ILE A 212 -2.28 -19.30 8.27
C ILE A 212 -3.05 -20.47 7.65
N ARG A 213 -3.98 -21.06 8.40
CA ARG A 213 -4.85 -22.15 7.95
C ARG A 213 -6.08 -21.67 7.18
N LEU A 214 -6.33 -20.35 7.09
CA LEU A 214 -7.46 -19.83 6.33
C LEU A 214 -7.34 -20.27 4.86
N PRO A 215 -8.37 -20.95 4.33
CA PRO A 215 -8.38 -21.42 2.96
C PRO A 215 -8.30 -20.20 2.03
N GLN A 216 -7.56 -20.33 0.92
CA GLN A 216 -7.36 -19.29 -0.10
C GLN A 216 -6.53 -18.06 0.33
N LEU A 217 -6.34 -17.79 1.64
CA LEU A 217 -5.55 -16.63 2.09
C LEU A 217 -4.14 -16.66 1.51
N LYS A 218 -3.48 -17.83 1.51
CA LYS A 218 -2.13 -18.01 0.94
C LYS A 218 -2.07 -17.62 -0.54
N MET A 219 -3.10 -17.98 -1.31
CA MET A 219 -3.20 -17.68 -2.74
C MET A 219 -3.39 -16.19 -2.98
N LEU A 220 -4.35 -15.56 -2.31
CA LEU A 220 -4.61 -14.12 -2.42
C LEU A 220 -3.39 -13.30 -2.01
N THR A 221 -2.71 -13.75 -0.96
CA THR A 221 -1.50 -13.13 -0.44
C THR A 221 -0.33 -13.28 -1.40
N PHE A 222 -0.17 -14.45 -2.05
CA PHE A 222 0.82 -14.66 -3.10
C PHE A 222 0.57 -13.77 -4.33
N LEU A 223 -0.67 -13.66 -4.80
CA LEU A 223 -1.04 -12.77 -5.90
C LEU A 223 -0.75 -11.30 -5.56
N SER A 224 -1.01 -10.90 -4.31
CA SER A 224 -0.70 -9.54 -3.83
C SER A 224 0.79 -9.28 -3.75
N LEU A 225 1.59 -10.27 -3.34
CA LEU A 225 3.05 -10.20 -3.38
C LEU A 225 3.55 -9.92 -4.79
N ILE A 226 3.08 -10.66 -5.79
CA ILE A 226 3.50 -10.43 -7.18
C ILE A 226 3.02 -9.07 -7.69
N ALA A 227 1.77 -8.68 -7.42
CA ALA A 227 1.23 -7.38 -7.83
C ALA A 227 2.04 -6.20 -7.24
N HIS A 228 2.45 -6.28 -5.97
CA HIS A 228 3.31 -5.26 -5.36
C HIS A 228 4.76 -5.32 -5.87
N ALA A 229 5.29 -6.52 -6.17
CA ALA A 229 6.59 -6.64 -6.82
C ALA A 229 6.57 -5.94 -8.19
N ILE A 230 5.55 -6.16 -9.01
CA ILE A 230 5.35 -5.48 -10.31
C ILE A 230 5.33 -3.97 -10.12
N LEU A 231 4.54 -3.46 -9.17
CA LEU A 231 4.42 -2.03 -8.89
C LEU A 231 5.77 -1.39 -8.52
N PHE A 232 6.57 -2.07 -7.67
CA PHE A 232 7.86 -1.55 -7.21
C PHE A 232 9.00 -1.74 -8.21
N ILE A 233 8.94 -2.78 -9.06
CA ILE A 233 9.87 -2.96 -10.17
C ILE A 233 9.66 -1.86 -11.22
N THR A 234 8.40 -1.59 -11.57
CA THR A 234 8.06 -0.67 -12.66
C THR A 234 8.03 0.77 -12.16
N ILE A 235 6.90 1.20 -11.59
CA ILE A 235 6.55 2.59 -11.30
C ILE A 235 7.54 3.26 -10.36
N PHE A 236 7.94 2.58 -9.28
CA PHE A 236 8.85 3.14 -8.28
C PHE A 236 10.33 2.79 -8.49
N GLY A 237 10.65 2.03 -9.54
CA GLY A 237 11.98 1.48 -9.75
C GLY A 237 12.55 1.81 -11.12
N PHE A 238 12.35 0.90 -12.06
CA PHE A 238 13.08 0.86 -13.32
C PHE A 238 12.36 1.58 -14.48
N SER A 239 11.07 1.90 -14.38
CA SER A 239 10.38 2.66 -15.44
C SER A 239 10.85 4.11 -15.56
N PRO A 240 11.10 4.86 -14.48
CA PRO A 240 11.76 6.17 -14.57
C PRO A 240 13.18 6.09 -15.13
N ILE A 241 13.92 5.00 -14.85
CA ILE A 241 15.26 4.75 -15.41
C ILE A 241 15.16 4.50 -16.92
N ALA A 242 14.16 3.72 -17.37
CA ALA A 242 13.89 3.51 -18.78
C ALA A 242 13.49 4.82 -19.49
N ALA A 243 12.69 5.67 -18.83
CA ALA A 243 12.38 7.00 -19.35
C ALA A 243 13.64 7.86 -19.52
N LYS A 244 14.56 7.84 -18.55
CA LYS A 244 15.85 8.54 -18.66
C LYS A 244 16.72 8.01 -19.80
N ALA A 245 16.72 6.70 -20.05
CA ALA A 245 17.41 6.11 -21.20
C ALA A 245 16.88 6.61 -22.56
N LEU A 246 15.61 7.06 -22.60
CA LEU A 246 14.98 7.73 -23.75
C LEU A 246 15.23 9.26 -23.77
N ASN A 247 16.20 9.77 -23.00
CA ASN A 247 16.51 11.20 -22.85
C ASN A 247 15.35 12.05 -22.29
N VAL A 248 14.43 11.44 -21.54
CA VAL A 248 13.34 12.16 -20.87
C VAL A 248 13.89 12.94 -19.67
N GLN A 249 13.63 14.25 -19.64
CA GLN A 249 13.96 15.12 -18.51
C GLN A 249 13.12 14.80 -17.27
N GLU A 250 13.68 15.03 -16.09
CA GLU A 250 13.07 14.74 -14.79
C GLU A 250 11.72 15.45 -14.61
N LYS A 251 11.60 16.71 -15.07
CA LYS A 251 10.35 17.47 -15.02
C LYS A 251 9.20 16.79 -15.77
N SER A 252 9.51 15.98 -16.77
CA SER A 252 8.53 15.29 -17.61
C SER A 252 8.10 13.94 -17.03
N LEU A 253 8.77 13.45 -15.97
CA LEU A 253 8.36 12.22 -15.27
C LEU A 253 6.99 12.35 -14.59
N ILE A 254 6.51 13.58 -14.37
CA ILE A 254 5.13 13.82 -13.95
C ILE A 254 4.12 13.15 -14.90
N TRP A 255 4.35 13.21 -16.21
CA TRP A 255 3.43 12.62 -17.19
C TRP A 255 3.38 11.10 -17.08
N LEU A 256 4.54 10.48 -16.84
CA LEU A 256 4.64 9.04 -16.62
C LEU A 256 3.88 8.61 -15.35
N ASN A 257 4.01 9.38 -14.26
CA ASN A 257 3.29 9.10 -13.01
C ASN A 257 1.78 9.29 -13.18
N LEU A 258 1.35 10.40 -13.79
CA LEU A 258 -0.07 10.68 -14.02
C LEU A 258 -0.71 9.61 -14.91
N ALA A 259 0.01 9.17 -15.94
CA ALA A 259 -0.40 8.09 -16.82
C ALA A 259 -0.67 6.79 -16.05
N PHE A 260 0.08 6.51 -14.98
CA PHE A 260 -0.20 5.36 -14.11
C PHE A 260 -1.31 5.63 -13.08
N PHE A 261 -1.17 6.70 -12.28
CA PHE A 261 -1.98 6.91 -11.09
C PHE A 261 -3.41 7.35 -11.37
N ILE A 262 -3.67 8.11 -12.45
CA ILE A 262 -5.04 8.52 -12.78
C ILE A 262 -5.89 7.28 -13.14
N PRO A 263 -5.51 6.42 -14.11
CA PRO A 263 -6.26 5.21 -14.40
C PRO A 263 -6.34 4.25 -13.21
N HIS A 264 -5.26 4.13 -12.42
CA HIS A 264 -5.26 3.32 -11.21
C HIS A 264 -6.31 3.80 -10.19
N ALA A 265 -6.36 5.10 -9.91
CA ALA A 265 -7.33 5.68 -8.99
C ALA A 265 -8.76 5.56 -9.53
N LEU A 266 -8.98 5.80 -10.83
CA LEU A 266 -10.30 5.67 -11.46
C LEU A 266 -10.80 4.22 -11.44
N ALA A 267 -9.94 3.24 -11.74
CA ALA A 267 -10.28 1.82 -11.63
C ALA A 267 -10.68 1.44 -10.20
N SER A 268 -9.85 1.79 -9.21
CA SER A 268 -10.16 1.54 -7.80
C SER A 268 -11.46 2.22 -7.35
N LEU A 269 -11.70 3.46 -7.79
CA LEU A 269 -12.91 4.23 -7.45
C LEU A 269 -14.16 3.65 -8.14
N SER A 270 -14.03 3.14 -9.36
CA SER A 270 -15.17 2.56 -10.10
C SER A 270 -15.81 1.40 -9.35
N LEU A 271 -15.00 0.60 -8.62
CA LEU A 271 -15.48 -0.51 -7.78
C LEU A 271 -16.34 -0.06 -6.59
N VAL A 272 -16.27 1.22 -6.19
CA VAL A 272 -17.13 1.80 -5.16
C VAL A 272 -18.54 2.05 -5.69
N PHE A 273 -18.65 2.50 -6.94
CA PHE A 273 -19.93 2.78 -7.60
C PHE A 273 -20.56 1.54 -8.23
N TYR A 274 -19.72 0.63 -8.71
CA TYR A 274 -20.12 -0.60 -9.36
C TYR A 274 -19.21 -1.74 -8.89
N GLU A 275 -19.67 -2.51 -7.90
CA GLU A 275 -18.98 -3.73 -7.47
C GLU A 275 -19.45 -4.90 -8.36
N PRO A 276 -18.58 -5.49 -9.20
CA PRO A 276 -18.94 -6.64 -10.01
C PRO A 276 -19.41 -7.80 -9.13
N GLU A 277 -20.31 -8.63 -9.62
CA GLU A 277 -20.69 -9.81 -8.88
C GLU A 277 -19.47 -10.69 -8.60
N ARG A 278 -19.41 -11.26 -7.39
CA ARG A 278 -18.26 -12.03 -6.90
C ARG A 278 -17.78 -13.14 -7.84
N ARG A 279 -18.69 -13.74 -8.63
CA ARG A 279 -18.35 -14.75 -9.64
C ARG A 279 -17.35 -14.25 -10.70
N TYR A 280 -17.32 -12.94 -10.96
CA TYR A 280 -16.44 -12.31 -11.93
C TYR A 280 -15.09 -11.88 -11.34
N HIS A 281 -14.88 -11.93 -10.02
CA HIS A 281 -13.60 -11.53 -9.42
C HIS A 281 -12.43 -12.37 -9.92
N LYS A 282 -12.61 -13.69 -10.06
CA LYS A 282 -11.59 -14.58 -10.60
C LYS A 282 -11.22 -14.23 -12.05
N SER A 283 -12.21 -14.10 -12.93
CA SER A 283 -11.97 -13.75 -14.34
C SER A 283 -11.41 -12.34 -14.47
N GLY A 284 -11.89 -11.39 -13.67
CA GLY A 284 -11.40 -10.01 -13.62
C GLY A 284 -9.94 -9.95 -13.22
N LEU A 285 -9.53 -10.67 -12.17
CA LEU A 285 -8.12 -10.77 -11.76
C LEU A 285 -7.25 -11.37 -12.88
N ALA A 286 -7.69 -12.46 -13.50
CA ALA A 286 -6.95 -13.10 -14.60
C ALA A 286 -6.74 -12.12 -15.78
N VAL A 287 -7.81 -11.45 -16.22
CA VAL A 287 -7.75 -10.45 -17.29
C VAL A 287 -6.82 -9.31 -16.90
N CYS A 288 -6.91 -8.77 -15.69
CA CYS A 288 -6.04 -7.67 -15.26
C CYS A 288 -4.56 -8.08 -15.22
N PHE A 289 -4.23 -9.28 -14.76
CA PHE A 289 -2.84 -9.77 -14.80
C PHE A 289 -2.35 -9.96 -16.24
N ILE A 290 -3.19 -10.48 -17.16
CA ILE A 290 -2.85 -10.59 -18.59
C ILE A 290 -2.60 -9.21 -19.20
N VAL A 291 -3.49 -8.25 -18.96
CA VAL A 291 -3.36 -6.87 -19.45
C VAL A 291 -2.08 -6.23 -18.89
N THR A 292 -1.81 -6.43 -17.60
CA THR A 292 -0.56 -5.95 -16.97
C THR A 292 0.66 -6.57 -17.63
N ALA A 293 0.66 -7.89 -17.88
CA ALA A 293 1.77 -8.58 -18.55
C ALA A 293 2.01 -8.03 -19.97
N PHE A 294 0.93 -7.85 -20.74
CA PHE A 294 0.97 -7.31 -22.10
C PHE A 294 1.62 -5.92 -22.12
N PHE A 295 1.12 -4.97 -21.32
CA PHE A 295 1.67 -3.61 -21.35
C PHE A 295 3.09 -3.51 -20.79
N ILE A 296 3.47 -4.34 -19.81
CA ILE A 296 4.85 -4.40 -19.33
C ILE A 296 5.79 -4.93 -20.42
N MET A 297 5.37 -5.97 -21.16
CA MET A 297 6.14 -6.53 -22.27
C MET A 297 6.40 -5.50 -23.38
N LEU A 298 5.55 -4.47 -23.51
CA LEU A 298 5.74 -3.39 -24.48
C LEU A 298 6.76 -2.33 -24.04
N ILE A 299 7.11 -2.23 -22.75
CA ILE A 299 8.02 -1.18 -22.24
C ILE A 299 9.37 -1.12 -22.97
N PRO A 300 10.07 -2.24 -23.23
CA PRO A 300 11.33 -2.23 -23.98
C PRO A 300 11.22 -1.66 -25.40
N PHE A 301 10.02 -1.66 -25.99
CA PHE A 301 9.76 -1.14 -27.34
C PHE A 301 9.36 0.35 -27.32
N ALA A 302 9.31 0.99 -26.14
CA ALA A 302 8.99 2.40 -26.04
C ALA A 302 10.10 3.25 -26.68
N SER A 303 9.74 4.10 -27.64
CA SER A 303 10.64 5.03 -28.31
C SER A 303 10.52 6.48 -27.82
N SER A 304 9.50 6.76 -27.01
CA SER A 304 9.22 8.10 -26.50
C SER A 304 8.53 8.07 -25.14
N LEU A 305 8.48 9.23 -24.47
CA LEU A 305 7.69 9.41 -23.26
C LEU A 305 6.20 9.11 -23.49
N VAL A 306 5.67 9.43 -24.68
CA VAL A 306 4.26 9.19 -25.02
C VAL A 306 3.97 7.70 -25.07
N SER A 307 4.77 6.91 -25.80
CA SER A 307 4.59 5.45 -25.85
C SER A 307 4.71 4.82 -24.47
N LEU A 308 5.72 5.25 -23.69
CA LEU A 308 5.93 4.73 -22.34
C LEU A 308 4.74 5.05 -21.42
N SER A 309 4.18 6.26 -21.53
CA SER A 309 3.00 6.70 -20.78
C SER A 309 1.75 5.92 -21.18
N LEU A 310 1.54 5.65 -22.48
CA LEU A 310 0.43 4.82 -22.95
C LEU A 310 0.46 3.41 -22.34
N TYR A 311 1.65 2.82 -22.21
CA TYR A 311 1.78 1.52 -21.55
C TYR A 311 1.48 1.60 -20.05
N HIS A 312 1.90 2.68 -19.40
CA HIS A 312 1.60 2.93 -17.98
C HIS A 312 0.11 3.15 -17.70
N ILE A 313 -0.66 3.69 -18.66
CA ILE A 313 -2.12 3.78 -18.55
C ILE A 313 -2.74 2.39 -18.41
N GLY A 314 -2.32 1.45 -19.27
CA GLY A 314 -2.80 0.08 -19.23
C GLY A 314 -2.42 -0.65 -17.93
N ILE A 315 -1.17 -0.48 -17.47
CA ILE A 315 -0.68 -1.05 -16.21
C ILE A 315 -1.44 -0.44 -15.02
N GLY A 316 -1.62 0.88 -15.00
CA GLY A 316 -2.35 1.61 -13.97
C GLY A 316 -3.78 1.13 -13.82
N LEU A 317 -4.51 1.06 -14.94
CA LEU A 317 -5.89 0.58 -14.97
C LEU A 317 -6.00 -0.85 -14.40
N ALA A 318 -5.16 -1.76 -14.84
CA ALA A 318 -5.19 -3.16 -14.43
C ALA A 318 -4.82 -3.35 -12.95
N LEU A 319 -3.73 -2.72 -12.48
CA LEU A 319 -3.34 -2.80 -11.06
C LEU A 319 -4.36 -2.11 -10.15
N GLY A 320 -5.02 -1.05 -10.63
CA GLY A 320 -6.10 -0.35 -9.92
C GLY A 320 -7.33 -1.21 -9.65
N PHE A 321 -7.56 -2.26 -10.44
CA PHE A 321 -8.56 -3.30 -10.15
C PHE A 321 -8.00 -4.43 -9.28
N ILE A 322 -6.75 -4.85 -9.52
CA ILE A 322 -6.13 -5.98 -8.80
C ILE A 322 -6.10 -5.72 -7.29
N PHE A 323 -5.62 -4.56 -6.82
CA PHE A 323 -5.44 -4.33 -5.38
C PHE A 323 -6.75 -4.33 -4.59
N PRO A 324 -7.81 -3.61 -4.98
CA PRO A 324 -9.07 -3.63 -4.25
C PRO A 324 -9.77 -4.99 -4.31
N ILE A 325 -9.71 -5.72 -5.43
CA ILE A 325 -10.32 -7.06 -5.53
C ILE A 325 -9.62 -8.05 -4.60
N LEU A 326 -8.28 -8.07 -4.59
CA LEU A 326 -7.52 -8.93 -3.67
C LEU A 326 -7.81 -8.59 -2.20
N LEU A 327 -7.84 -7.30 -1.87
CA LEU A 327 -8.16 -6.84 -0.52
C LEU A 327 -9.60 -7.21 -0.12
N SER A 328 -10.57 -7.02 -1.01
CA SER A 328 -11.98 -7.36 -0.78
C SER A 328 -12.14 -8.85 -0.51
N GLU A 329 -11.50 -9.72 -1.29
CA GLU A 329 -11.56 -11.17 -1.04
C GLU A 329 -10.91 -11.56 0.29
N VAL A 330 -9.77 -10.97 0.67
CA VAL A 330 -9.17 -11.21 2.00
C VAL A 330 -10.13 -10.81 3.11
N VAL A 331 -10.75 -9.63 3.00
CA VAL A 331 -11.74 -9.13 3.96
C VAL A 331 -12.97 -10.04 4.06
N ARG A 332 -13.40 -10.64 2.95
CA ARG A 332 -14.58 -11.51 2.86
C ARG A 332 -14.33 -12.93 3.38
N ILE A 333 -13.16 -13.52 3.14
CA ILE A 333 -12.84 -14.88 3.63
C ILE A 333 -12.46 -14.89 5.12
N SER A 334 -12.16 -13.73 5.70
CA SER A 334 -11.68 -13.62 7.07
C SER A 334 -12.84 -13.51 8.06
N PRO A 335 -12.96 -14.42 9.04
CA PRO A 335 -13.91 -14.29 10.15
C PRO A 335 -13.69 -12.99 10.92
N THR A 336 -14.75 -12.43 11.53
CA THR A 336 -14.69 -11.16 12.27
C THR A 336 -13.58 -11.12 13.33
N HIS A 337 -13.33 -12.24 14.02
CA HIS A 337 -12.28 -12.34 15.06
C HIS A 337 -10.85 -12.49 14.49
N LEU A 338 -10.67 -12.90 13.23
CA LEU A 338 -9.35 -13.02 12.57
C LEU A 338 -9.08 -11.89 11.57
N LYS A 339 -10.03 -10.99 11.35
CA LYS A 339 -9.99 -10.01 10.26
C LYS A 339 -8.74 -9.14 10.27
N MET A 340 -8.34 -8.66 11.44
CA MET A 340 -7.12 -7.85 11.62
C MET A 340 -5.85 -8.69 11.41
N SER A 341 -5.81 -9.93 11.92
CA SER A 341 -4.68 -10.85 11.74
C SER A 341 -4.49 -11.26 10.27
N ALA A 342 -5.58 -11.54 9.56
CA ALA A 342 -5.55 -11.88 8.14
C ALA A 342 -5.12 -10.69 7.27
N MET A 343 -5.59 -9.48 7.59
CA MET A 343 -5.09 -8.25 6.95
C MET A 343 -3.61 -8.02 7.24
N GLY A 344 -3.16 -8.23 8.48
CA GLY A 344 -1.75 -8.14 8.86
C GLY A 344 -0.89 -9.13 8.06
N PHE A 345 -1.31 -10.40 8.00
CA PHE A 345 -0.64 -11.44 7.21
C PHE A 345 -0.53 -11.08 5.73
N PHE A 346 -1.65 -10.66 5.13
CA PHE A 346 -1.68 -10.17 3.75
C PHE A 346 -0.69 -9.01 3.51
N GLN A 347 -0.62 -8.07 4.44
CA GLN A 347 0.28 -6.92 4.36
C GLN A 347 1.76 -7.28 4.46
N SER A 348 2.10 -8.20 5.36
CA SER A 348 3.49 -8.65 5.55
C SER A 348 4.04 -9.34 4.32
N PHE A 349 3.23 -10.16 3.65
CA PHE A 349 3.64 -10.87 2.45
C PHE A 349 3.73 -9.96 1.23
N TYR A 350 2.85 -8.97 1.06
CA TYR A 350 3.09 -8.04 -0.05
C TYR A 350 4.37 -7.23 0.16
N ALA A 351 4.77 -6.96 1.41
CA ALA A 351 6.03 -6.28 1.70
C ALA A 351 7.25 -7.11 1.26
N ILE A 352 7.12 -8.45 1.21
CA ILE A 352 8.10 -9.33 0.54
C ILE A 352 8.20 -9.00 -0.95
N GLY A 353 7.09 -8.74 -1.62
CA GLY A 353 7.07 -8.31 -3.03
C GLY A 353 7.76 -6.97 -3.23
N ILE A 354 7.49 -6.01 -2.34
CA ILE A 354 8.16 -4.69 -2.30
C ILE A 354 9.69 -4.83 -2.16
N PHE A 355 10.15 -5.82 -1.38
CA PHE A 355 11.58 -6.08 -1.19
C PHE A 355 12.20 -6.85 -2.36
N LEU A 356 11.69 -8.05 -2.63
CA LEU A 356 12.28 -8.97 -3.60
C LEU A 356 12.16 -8.46 -5.04
N GLY A 357 11.09 -7.72 -5.37
CA GLY A 357 10.86 -7.21 -6.71
C GLY A 357 12.04 -6.38 -7.23
N PRO A 358 12.31 -5.20 -6.66
CA PRO A 358 13.44 -4.37 -7.06
C PRO A 358 14.80 -5.06 -6.90
N LEU A 359 14.97 -5.90 -5.88
CA LEU A 359 16.22 -6.64 -5.65
C LEU A 359 16.54 -7.58 -6.83
N VAL A 360 15.57 -8.40 -7.24
CA VAL A 360 15.72 -9.31 -8.40
C VAL A 360 15.83 -8.51 -9.70
N ALA A 361 15.00 -7.48 -9.87
CA ALA A 361 15.05 -6.61 -11.05
C ALA A 361 16.42 -5.92 -11.20
N GLY A 362 17.02 -5.45 -10.11
CA GLY A 362 18.34 -4.81 -10.15
C GLY A 362 19.46 -5.78 -10.54
N THR A 363 19.42 -7.01 -10.06
CA THR A 363 20.39 -8.04 -10.46
C THR A 363 20.24 -8.42 -11.93
N VAL A 364 19.00 -8.52 -12.41
CA VAL A 364 18.69 -8.80 -13.82
C VAL A 364 19.10 -7.64 -14.71
N ALA A 365 18.79 -6.40 -14.34
CA ALA A 365 19.23 -5.20 -15.06
C ALA A 365 20.75 -5.13 -15.16
N GLN A 366 21.47 -5.48 -14.09
CA GLN A 366 22.93 -5.46 -14.06
C GLN A 366 23.55 -6.52 -14.98
N SER A 367 22.96 -7.72 -15.02
CA SER A 367 23.57 -8.87 -15.70
C SER A 367 23.12 -9.02 -17.15
N PHE A 368 21.88 -8.65 -17.45
CA PHE A 368 21.24 -8.90 -18.74
C PHE A 368 20.66 -7.63 -19.40
N GLY A 369 20.74 -6.47 -18.75
CA GLY A 369 20.24 -5.20 -19.26
C GLY A 369 18.82 -4.86 -18.81
N LEU A 370 18.45 -3.59 -18.99
CA LEU A 370 17.22 -3.01 -18.47
C LEU A 370 15.95 -3.64 -19.06
N ASP A 371 15.96 -3.99 -20.35
CA ASP A 371 14.82 -4.59 -21.04
C ASP A 371 14.38 -5.93 -20.43
N GLN A 372 15.36 -6.71 -19.97
CA GLN A 372 15.13 -8.04 -19.39
C GLN A 372 14.37 -7.96 -18.05
N VAL A 373 14.46 -6.83 -17.35
CA VAL A 373 13.63 -6.57 -16.17
C VAL A 373 12.15 -6.57 -16.52
N PHE A 374 11.78 -5.91 -17.61
CA PHE A 374 10.39 -5.80 -18.03
C PHE A 374 9.89 -7.14 -18.59
N TYR A 375 10.70 -7.87 -19.36
CA TYR A 375 10.32 -9.22 -19.79
C TYR A 375 10.11 -10.18 -18.62
N LEU A 376 11.02 -10.20 -17.64
CA LEU A 376 10.84 -10.99 -16.42
C LEU A 376 9.56 -10.60 -15.67
N THR A 377 9.29 -9.30 -15.54
CA THR A 377 8.11 -8.79 -14.85
C THR A 377 6.82 -9.15 -15.58
N ALA A 378 6.82 -9.13 -16.92
CA ALA A 378 5.71 -9.59 -17.74
C ALA A 378 5.46 -11.09 -17.54
N ILE A 379 6.51 -11.92 -17.50
CA ILE A 379 6.40 -13.36 -17.23
C ILE A 379 5.82 -13.62 -15.82
N LEU A 380 6.27 -12.87 -14.80
CA LEU A 380 5.72 -12.98 -13.43
C LEU A 380 4.23 -12.63 -13.39
N SER A 381 3.82 -11.59 -14.11
CA SER A 381 2.42 -11.16 -14.22
C SER A 381 1.57 -12.21 -14.96
N PHE A 382 2.06 -12.73 -16.09
CA PHE A 382 1.39 -13.77 -16.85
C PHE A 382 1.25 -15.07 -16.05
N SER A 383 2.29 -15.46 -15.31
CA SER A 383 2.27 -16.60 -14.39
C SER A 383 1.21 -16.43 -13.30
N SER A 384 1.02 -15.20 -12.81
CA SER A 384 -0.06 -14.88 -11.86
C SER A 384 -1.45 -15.05 -12.48
N ALA A 385 -1.64 -14.66 -13.75
CA ALA A 385 -2.88 -14.94 -14.47
C ALA A 385 -3.14 -16.44 -14.61
N PHE A 386 -2.12 -17.23 -14.95
CA PHE A 386 -2.21 -18.69 -15.00
C PHE A 386 -2.64 -19.28 -13.64
N VAL A 387 -1.98 -18.85 -12.57
CA VAL A 387 -2.31 -19.25 -11.19
C VAL A 387 -3.76 -18.89 -10.86
N VAL A 388 -4.24 -17.71 -11.25
CA VAL A 388 -5.65 -17.31 -11.06
C VAL A 388 -6.60 -18.24 -11.83
N ILE A 389 -6.31 -18.52 -13.11
CA ILE A 389 -7.19 -19.34 -13.95
C ILE A 389 -7.29 -20.78 -13.43
N PHE A 390 -6.18 -21.40 -13.10
CA PHE A 390 -6.13 -22.84 -12.80
C PHE A 390 -6.18 -23.17 -11.31
N LEU A 391 -5.55 -22.37 -10.46
CA LEU A 391 -5.36 -22.71 -9.03
C LEU A 391 -6.25 -21.90 -8.10
N TYR A 392 -6.57 -20.66 -8.45
CA TYR A 392 -7.52 -19.88 -7.67
C TYR A 392 -8.93 -20.41 -7.92
N LYS A 393 -9.39 -21.24 -6.98
CA LYS A 393 -10.80 -21.56 -6.83
C LYS A 393 -11.46 -20.29 -6.29
N GLY A 394 -11.88 -19.39 -7.19
CA GLY A 394 -12.72 -18.25 -6.83
C GLY A 394 -13.93 -18.71 -6.04
N ALA A 395 -14.72 -17.78 -5.50
CA ALA A 395 -15.89 -18.13 -4.69
C ALA A 395 -16.75 -19.20 -5.39
N GLY A 396 -16.70 -20.44 -4.87
CA GLY A 396 -17.68 -21.45 -5.25
C GLY A 396 -19.06 -20.88 -4.96
N LYS A 397 -20.07 -21.28 -5.75
CA LYS A 397 -21.48 -21.02 -5.42
C LYS A 397 -21.63 -21.31 -3.93
N ILE A 398 -21.83 -20.28 -3.11
CA ILE A 398 -22.19 -20.48 -1.72
C ILE A 398 -23.51 -21.26 -1.82
N GLN A 399 -23.47 -22.54 -1.45
CA GLN A 399 -24.68 -23.31 -1.26
C GLN A 399 -25.51 -22.49 -0.29
N ILE A 400 -26.70 -22.13 -0.76
CA ILE A 400 -27.74 -21.41 -0.05
C ILE A 400 -28.12 -22.24 1.19
N LYS A 401 -27.29 -22.22 2.24
CA LYS A 401 -27.61 -22.75 3.57
C LYS A 401 -27.88 -21.62 4.55
N ASP A 402 -27.25 -20.46 4.37
CA ASP A 402 -27.52 -19.29 5.21
C ASP A 402 -28.83 -18.57 4.87
N LYS A 403 -29.38 -18.73 3.66
CA LYS A 403 -30.70 -18.17 3.35
C LYS A 403 -31.80 -18.92 4.11
N GLN A 404 -31.69 -20.23 4.28
CA GLN A 404 -32.62 -20.99 5.12
C GLN A 404 -32.51 -20.61 6.61
N HIS A 405 -31.31 -20.26 7.10
CA HIS A 405 -31.14 -19.82 8.49
C HIS A 405 -31.68 -18.41 8.71
N VAL A 406 -31.46 -17.48 7.77
CA VAL A 406 -32.03 -16.12 7.81
C VAL A 406 -33.55 -16.14 7.62
N ASP A 407 -34.08 -16.99 6.73
CA ASP A 407 -35.52 -17.16 6.52
C ASP A 407 -36.19 -17.87 7.72
N GLN A 408 -35.52 -18.83 8.39
CA GLN A 408 -35.99 -19.43 9.64
C GLN A 408 -36.02 -18.42 10.80
N VAL A 409 -35.00 -17.57 10.92
CA VAL A 409 -34.95 -16.51 11.95
C VAL A 409 -36.03 -15.45 11.68
N ASN A 410 -36.25 -15.07 10.43
CA ASN A 410 -37.33 -14.13 10.07
C ASN A 410 -38.73 -14.74 10.27
N HIS A 411 -38.93 -16.03 9.96
CA HIS A 411 -40.21 -16.70 10.21
C HIS A 411 -40.50 -16.88 11.72
N SER A 412 -39.47 -17.13 12.53
CA SER A 412 -39.63 -17.24 13.98
C SER A 412 -39.91 -15.89 14.64
N LEU A 413 -39.28 -14.80 14.19
CA LEU A 413 -39.58 -13.44 14.63
C LEU A 413 -41.00 -12.99 14.23
N GLN A 414 -41.47 -13.33 13.03
CA GLN A 414 -42.85 -13.05 12.60
C GLN A 414 -43.90 -13.84 13.41
N ARG A 415 -43.62 -15.09 13.80
CA ARG A 415 -44.52 -15.86 14.68
C ARG A 415 -44.65 -15.29 16.09
N ILE A 416 -43.61 -14.60 16.58
CA ILE A 416 -43.64 -13.92 17.90
C ILE A 416 -44.42 -12.61 17.82
N ALA A 417 -44.39 -11.91 16.68
CA ALA A 417 -45.10 -10.65 16.46
C ALA A 417 -46.63 -10.80 16.30
N VAL A 418 -47.12 -11.98 15.90
CA VAL A 418 -48.57 -12.26 15.71
C VAL A 418 -49.24 -12.80 16.99
N LYS A 419 -48.48 -13.08 18.05
CA LYS A 419 -48.98 -13.58 19.35
C LYS A 419 -49.02 -12.52 20.47
N LYS A 420 -48.80 -11.24 20.13
CA LYS A 420 -49.12 -10.08 20.96
C LYS A 420 -50.22 -9.29 20.27
#